data_AF-A0A2V9MRS4-F1
#
_entry.id   AF-A0A2V9MRS4-F1
#
_cell.length_a   1.000
_cell.length_b   1.000
_cell.length_c   1.000
_cell.angle_alpha   90.00
_cell.angle_beta   90.00
_cell.angle_gamma   90.00
#
_symmetry.space_group_name_H-M   'P 1'
#
loop_
_entity.id
_entity.type
_entity.pdbx_description
1 polymer ?
#
loop_
_entity_poly.entity_id
_entity_poly.type
_entity_poly.pdbx_seq_one_letter_code
_entity_poly.pdbx_strand_id
1 'polypeptide(L)'
;MILLAKLGIGVLATAVAGSAALSSEGFIHVSVHEKQPGGHNINLIVPAAIVPVALHFVPRQSLAGPRENLQQYLPVVDAAVPALEDCPDGVLVEVVDPAEHVLITKSGGSVIIDVNDPGETVHVSVPLRAAQSSVHQIAAANRLPD
;
A
#
# COMPACT_ATOMS: atom_id res chain seq x y z
N MET A 1 21.40 -37.36 -13.76
CA MET A 1 20.22 -36.80 -14.47
C MET A 1 19.00 -36.57 -13.56
N ILE A 2 18.77 -37.36 -12.50
CA ILE A 2 17.64 -37.17 -11.57
C ILE A 2 17.81 -35.95 -10.62
N LEU A 3 19.03 -35.56 -10.26
CA LEU A 3 19.30 -34.44 -9.34
C LEU A 3 19.01 -33.05 -9.95
N LEU A 4 19.33 -32.86 -11.23
CA LEU A 4 19.02 -31.63 -11.99
C LEU A 4 17.51 -31.44 -12.17
N ALA A 5 16.76 -32.53 -12.38
CA ALA A 5 15.31 -32.48 -12.47
C ALA A 5 14.63 -32.09 -11.14
N LYS A 6 15.16 -32.54 -9.99
CA LYS A 6 14.64 -32.16 -8.66
C LYS A 6 14.94 -30.71 -8.29
N LEU A 7 16.12 -30.20 -8.67
CA LEU A 7 16.46 -28.78 -8.53
C LEU A 7 15.60 -27.90 -9.43
N GLY A 8 15.36 -28.32 -10.68
CA GLY A 8 14.46 -27.62 -11.60
C GLY A 8 13.03 -27.54 -11.09
N ILE A 9 12.48 -28.64 -10.56
CA ILE A 9 11.13 -28.67 -9.97
C ILE A 9 11.06 -27.82 -8.70
N GLY A 10 12.11 -27.84 -7.86
CA GLY A 10 12.20 -27.00 -6.67
C GLY A 10 12.14 -25.51 -7.02
N VAL A 11 13.00 -25.05 -7.94
CA VAL A 11 13.05 -23.65 -8.39
C VAL A 11 11.76 -23.22 -9.10
N LEU A 12 11.15 -24.10 -9.89
CA LEU A 12 9.86 -23.80 -10.53
C LEU A 12 8.73 -23.73 -9.51
N ALA A 13 8.72 -24.60 -8.49
CA ALA A 13 7.74 -24.57 -7.42
C ALA A 13 7.88 -23.33 -6.52
N THR A 14 9.10 -22.88 -6.19
CA THR A 14 9.29 -21.60 -5.49
C THR A 14 8.95 -20.40 -6.37
N ALA A 15 9.20 -20.45 -7.68
CA ALA A 15 8.82 -19.38 -8.59
C ALA A 15 7.29 -19.27 -8.74
N VAL A 16 6.58 -20.40 -8.83
CA VAL A 16 5.12 -20.45 -8.93
C VAL A 16 4.46 -20.14 -7.59
N ALA A 17 4.98 -20.64 -6.47
CA ALA A 17 4.47 -20.30 -5.14
C ALA A 17 4.76 -18.83 -4.80
N GLY A 18 5.93 -18.32 -5.19
CA GLY A 18 6.30 -16.91 -5.04
C GLY A 18 5.40 -16.00 -5.87
N SER A 19 5.12 -16.34 -7.13
CA SER A 19 4.21 -15.55 -7.97
C SER A 19 2.76 -15.60 -7.49
N ALA A 20 2.29 -16.74 -6.98
CA ALA A 20 0.97 -16.86 -6.36
C ALA A 20 0.84 -16.02 -5.08
N ALA A 21 1.86 -16.04 -4.21
CA ALA A 21 1.88 -15.26 -2.97
C ALA A 21 1.91 -13.74 -3.23
N LEU A 22 2.65 -13.30 -4.25
CA LEU A 22 2.67 -11.90 -4.67
C LEU A 22 1.35 -11.43 -5.28
N SER A 23 0.56 -12.36 -5.85
CA SER A 23 -0.71 -12.05 -6.49
C SER A 23 -1.88 -11.97 -5.50
N SER A 24 -1.83 -12.73 -4.39
CA SER A 24 -2.94 -12.76 -3.42
C SER A 24 -3.02 -11.52 -2.53
N GLU A 25 -1.91 -10.83 -2.29
CA GLU A 25 -1.90 -9.59 -1.51
C GLU A 25 -2.16 -8.33 -2.35
N GLY A 26 -2.17 -8.47 -3.69
CA GLY A 26 -2.38 -7.37 -4.62
C GLY A 26 -1.15 -6.49 -4.82
N PHE A 27 -1.34 -5.44 -5.61
CA PHE A 27 -0.31 -4.47 -5.96
C PHE A 27 -0.67 -3.11 -5.40
N ILE A 28 0.36 -2.38 -4.95
CA ILE A 28 0.25 -0.96 -4.66
C ILE A 28 0.57 -0.22 -5.95
N HIS A 29 -0.32 0.69 -6.33
CA HIS A 29 -0.14 1.56 -7.48
C HIS A 29 -0.11 3.00 -7.00
N VAL A 30 0.98 3.70 -7.30
CA VAL A 30 1.12 5.14 -7.06
C VAL A 30 1.44 5.80 -8.40
N SER A 31 0.56 6.69 -8.84
CA SER A 31 0.79 7.53 -10.00
C SER A 31 0.67 8.99 -9.59
N VAL A 32 1.71 9.78 -9.86
CA VAL A 32 1.74 11.22 -9.64
C VAL A 32 2.08 11.89 -10.95
N HIS A 33 1.22 12.82 -11.37
CA HIS A 33 1.39 13.62 -12.56
C HIS A 33 1.43 15.09 -12.16
N GLU A 34 2.62 15.68 -12.12
CA GLU A 34 2.78 17.12 -11.91
C GLU A 34 2.44 17.89 -13.19
N LYS A 35 1.56 18.89 -13.09
CA LYS A 35 1.02 19.66 -14.22
C LYS A 35 1.91 20.83 -14.66
N GLN A 36 3.05 21.00 -14.00
CA GLN A 36 3.99 22.10 -14.25
C GLN A 36 4.86 21.82 -15.49
N PRO A 37 5.33 22.84 -16.23
CA PRO A 37 6.27 22.64 -17.32
C PRO A 37 7.58 22.02 -16.81
N GLY A 38 7.87 20.78 -17.22
CA GLY A 38 9.01 20.01 -16.71
C GLY A 38 8.74 19.24 -15.41
N GLY A 39 7.47 19.11 -15.02
CA GLY A 39 7.03 18.33 -13.85
C GLY A 39 7.34 16.83 -13.96
N HIS A 40 7.43 16.19 -12.81
CA HIS A 40 7.71 14.76 -12.70
C HIS A 40 6.47 13.91 -12.91
N ASN A 41 6.68 12.80 -13.62
CA ASN A 41 5.69 11.74 -13.79
C ASN A 41 6.19 10.50 -13.10
N ILE A 42 5.62 10.20 -11.93
CA ILE A 42 5.98 9.03 -11.15
C ILE A 42 4.89 8.00 -11.38
N ASN A 43 5.24 6.82 -11.88
CA ASN A 43 4.33 5.68 -11.94
C ASN A 43 5.03 4.47 -11.32
N LEU A 44 4.61 4.13 -10.11
CA LEU A 44 5.19 3.07 -9.31
C LEU A 44 4.14 1.98 -9.08
N ILE A 45 4.45 0.77 -9.54
CA ILE A 45 3.64 -0.42 -9.27
C ILE A 45 4.54 -1.40 -8.53
N VAL A 46 4.17 -1.75 -7.31
CA VAL A 46 4.97 -2.66 -6.47
C VAL A 46 4.07 -3.73 -5.84
N PRO A 47 4.54 -4.99 -5.75
CA PRO A 47 3.83 -6.01 -4.99
C PRO A 47 3.72 -5.60 -3.52
N ALA A 48 2.51 -5.71 -2.96
CA ALA A 48 2.26 -5.30 -1.59
C ALA A 48 3.07 -6.11 -0.56
N ALA A 49 3.35 -7.38 -0.86
CA ALA A 49 4.13 -8.29 -0.01
C ALA A 49 5.58 -7.85 0.23
N ILE A 50 6.13 -6.93 -0.58
CA ILE A 50 7.49 -6.42 -0.41
C ILE A 50 7.54 -5.31 0.64
N VAL A 51 6.41 -4.65 0.93
CA VAL A 51 6.37 -3.50 1.86
C VAL A 51 7.02 -3.82 3.21
N PRO A 52 6.75 -4.98 3.85
CA PRO A 52 7.37 -5.26 5.14
C PRO A 52 8.88 -5.33 5.09
N VAL A 53 9.45 -5.92 4.04
CA VAL A 53 10.90 -5.99 3.87
C VAL A 53 11.45 -4.59 3.56
N ALA A 54 10.78 -3.83 2.69
CA ALA A 54 11.20 -2.47 2.32
C ALA A 54 11.24 -1.53 3.53
N LEU A 55 10.27 -1.60 4.44
CA LEU A 55 10.20 -0.77 5.64
C LEU A 55 11.42 -0.93 6.57
N HIS A 56 12.11 -2.08 6.55
CA HIS A 56 13.35 -2.27 7.34
C HIS A 56 14.53 -1.43 6.83
N PHE A 57 14.49 -1.04 5.55
CA PHE A 57 15.54 -0.23 4.92
C PHE A 57 15.21 1.27 4.92
N VAL A 58 13.98 1.65 5.30
CA VAL A 58 13.60 3.06 5.38
C VAL A 58 14.18 3.66 6.68
N PRO A 59 14.94 4.77 6.61
CA PRO A 59 15.44 5.44 7.80
C PRO A 59 14.31 5.76 8.79
N ARG A 60 14.51 5.45 10.08
CA ARG A 60 13.50 5.70 11.12
C ARG A 60 13.08 7.17 11.20
N GLN A 61 13.95 8.11 10.84
CA GLN A 61 13.58 9.54 10.77
C GLN A 61 12.58 9.85 9.64
N SER A 62 12.57 9.06 8.55
CA SER A 62 11.70 9.30 7.38
C SER A 62 10.28 8.80 7.59
N LEU A 63 10.07 7.78 8.43
CA LEU A 63 8.69 7.40 8.80
C LEU A 63 8.17 8.25 9.99
N ALA A 64 8.94 9.23 10.50
CA ALA A 64 8.71 9.94 11.78
C ALA A 64 7.55 10.96 11.79
N GLY A 65 6.93 11.23 10.63
CA GLY A 65 5.70 12.02 10.55
C GLY A 65 4.48 11.34 11.19
N PRO A 66 3.35 12.05 11.36
CA PRO A 66 2.27 11.90 12.37
C PRO A 66 2.34 10.79 13.45
N ARG A 67 3.53 10.43 13.95
CA ARG A 67 3.79 9.16 14.65
C ARG A 67 3.23 9.07 16.04
N GLU A 68 3.05 10.20 16.72
CA GLU A 68 2.83 10.23 18.17
C GLU A 68 1.60 9.45 18.62
N ASN A 69 0.70 9.10 17.69
CA ASN A 69 -0.60 8.53 18.03
C ASN A 69 -0.99 7.29 17.23
N LEU A 70 -0.12 6.66 16.43
CA LEU A 70 -0.55 5.50 15.65
C LEU A 70 -1.02 4.32 16.52
N GLN A 71 -0.43 4.15 17.71
CA GLN A 71 -0.82 3.05 18.62
C GLN A 71 -2.27 3.17 19.12
N GLN A 72 -2.75 4.39 19.40
CA GLN A 72 -4.13 4.57 19.86
C GLN A 72 -5.16 4.28 18.77
N TYR A 73 -4.75 4.35 17.49
CA TYR A 73 -5.62 4.06 16.36
C TYR A 73 -5.54 2.61 15.87
N LEU A 74 -4.60 1.78 16.37
CA LEU A 74 -4.53 0.36 15.96
C LEU A 74 -5.85 -0.39 16.18
N PRO A 75 -6.56 -0.25 17.31
CA PRO A 75 -7.86 -0.90 17.49
C PRO A 75 -8.90 -0.45 16.46
N VAL A 76 -8.84 0.82 16.04
CA VAL A 76 -9.72 1.35 14.99
C VAL A 76 -9.37 0.72 13.65
N VAL A 77 -8.09 0.61 13.31
CA VAL A 77 -7.64 -0.04 12.07
C VAL A 77 -8.04 -1.52 12.05
N ASP A 78 -7.85 -2.22 13.17
CA ASP A 78 -8.17 -3.65 13.29
C ASP A 78 -9.68 -3.95 13.21
N ALA A 79 -10.53 -2.98 13.57
CA ALA A 79 -11.96 -3.07 13.38
C ALA A 79 -12.42 -2.59 11.99
N ALA A 80 -11.83 -1.51 11.49
CA ALA A 80 -12.25 -0.85 10.26
C ALA A 80 -11.86 -1.64 9.02
N VAL A 81 -10.64 -2.22 8.97
CA VAL A 81 -10.17 -2.92 7.78
C VAL A 81 -11.03 -4.15 7.44
N PRO A 82 -11.33 -5.07 8.38
CA PRO A 82 -12.24 -6.18 8.09
C PRO A 82 -13.64 -5.71 7.70
N ALA A 83 -14.18 -4.70 8.39
CA ALA A 83 -15.49 -4.14 8.05
C ALA A 83 -15.51 -3.54 6.62
N LEU A 84 -14.44 -2.86 6.21
CA LEU A 84 -14.29 -2.32 4.86
C LEU A 84 -14.11 -3.43 3.81
N GLU A 85 -13.48 -4.56 4.13
CA GLU A 85 -13.40 -5.71 3.21
C GLU A 85 -14.80 -6.29 2.92
N ASP A 86 -15.66 -6.35 3.94
CA ASP A 86 -17.03 -6.88 3.84
C ASP A 86 -18.02 -5.87 3.21
N CYS A 87 -17.68 -4.58 3.17
CA CYS A 87 -18.51 -3.56 2.55
C CYS A 87 -18.54 -3.70 1.01
N PRO A 88 -19.65 -3.34 0.35
CA PRO A 88 -19.68 -3.21 -1.10
C PRO A 88 -18.75 -2.07 -1.57
N ASP A 89 -18.37 -2.13 -2.84
CA ASP A 89 -17.59 -1.05 -3.47
C ASP A 89 -18.39 0.25 -3.47
N GLY A 90 -17.70 1.37 -3.24
CA GLY A 90 -18.35 2.67 -3.10
C GLY A 90 -17.45 3.80 -2.67
N VAL A 91 -18.01 5.01 -2.67
CA VAL A 91 -17.33 6.22 -2.20
C VAL A 91 -17.31 6.23 -0.68
N LEU A 92 -16.13 6.38 -0.10
CA LEU A 92 -15.94 6.54 1.35
C LEU A 92 -15.91 8.02 1.72
N VAL A 93 -15.15 8.81 0.97
CA VAL A 93 -14.99 10.25 1.17
C VAL A 93 -14.91 10.92 -0.20
N GLU A 94 -15.63 12.02 -0.34
CA GLU A 94 -15.52 12.90 -1.50
C GLU A 94 -15.47 14.35 -1.00
N VAL A 95 -14.43 15.07 -1.39
CA VAL A 95 -14.25 16.49 -1.12
C VAL A 95 -14.22 17.20 -2.45
N VAL A 96 -15.19 18.08 -2.67
CA VAL A 96 -15.32 18.89 -3.89
C VAL A 96 -15.13 20.34 -3.51
N ASP A 97 -14.05 20.94 -4.00
CA ASP A 97 -13.77 22.37 -3.91
C ASP A 97 -13.55 22.96 -5.31
N PRO A 98 -13.61 24.29 -5.50
CA PRO A 98 -13.48 24.91 -6.83
C PRO A 98 -12.16 24.62 -7.56
N ALA A 99 -11.09 24.30 -6.83
CA ALA A 99 -9.76 24.05 -7.38
C ALA A 99 -9.26 22.62 -7.11
N GLU A 100 -9.89 21.88 -6.21
CA GLU A 100 -9.41 20.60 -5.70
C GLU A 100 -10.56 19.59 -5.63
N HIS A 101 -10.28 18.36 -6.06
CA HIS A 101 -11.18 17.24 -5.89
C HIS A 101 -10.41 16.08 -5.28
N VAL A 102 -10.88 15.60 -4.12
CA VAL A 102 -10.34 14.42 -3.45
C VAL A 102 -11.44 13.37 -3.41
N LEU A 103 -11.15 12.19 -3.94
CA LEU A 103 -12.06 11.06 -3.95
C LEU A 103 -11.36 9.85 -3.33
N ILE A 104 -11.92 9.32 -2.25
CA ILE A 104 -11.48 8.09 -1.62
C ILE A 104 -12.58 7.05 -1.81
N THR A 105 -12.26 5.96 -2.49
CA THR A 105 -13.19 4.87 -2.77
C THR A 105 -12.69 3.55 -2.22
N LYS A 106 -13.62 2.68 -1.86
CA LYS A 106 -13.38 1.25 -1.68
C LYS A 106 -13.71 0.56 -2.99
N SER A 107 -12.76 -0.21 -3.51
CA SER A 107 -12.94 -1.00 -4.74
C SER A 107 -12.26 -2.36 -4.59
N GLY A 108 -13.03 -3.44 -4.64
CA GLY A 108 -12.54 -4.78 -4.37
C GLY A 108 -11.90 -4.89 -2.97
N GLY A 109 -10.68 -5.41 -2.90
CA GLY A 109 -9.89 -5.50 -1.66
C GLY A 109 -9.00 -4.28 -1.39
N SER A 110 -9.24 -3.16 -2.08
CA SER A 110 -8.35 -1.99 -2.04
C SER A 110 -9.09 -0.71 -1.68
N VAL A 111 -8.33 0.24 -1.12
CA VAL A 111 -8.72 1.65 -1.03
C VAL A 111 -7.98 2.40 -2.13
N ILE A 112 -8.73 3.21 -2.87
CA ILE A 112 -8.23 4.06 -3.94
C ILE A 112 -8.40 5.51 -3.51
N ILE A 113 -7.33 6.28 -3.61
CA ILE A 113 -7.28 7.70 -3.31
C ILE A 113 -6.90 8.41 -4.60
N ASP A 114 -7.82 9.21 -5.10
CA ASP A 114 -7.62 10.10 -6.24
C ASP A 114 -7.63 11.54 -5.74
N VAL A 115 -6.58 12.28 -6.02
CA VAL A 115 -6.48 13.72 -5.74
C VAL A 115 -6.22 14.43 -7.05
N ASN A 116 -7.02 15.45 -7.32
CA ASN A 116 -6.86 16.30 -8.48
C ASN A 116 -6.91 17.76 -8.04
N ASP A 117 -5.75 18.41 -8.04
CA ASP A 117 -5.58 19.83 -7.70
C ASP A 117 -4.92 20.58 -8.88
N PRO A 118 -4.69 21.90 -8.82
CA PRO A 118 -4.10 22.64 -9.94
C PRO A 118 -2.63 22.28 -10.23
N GLY A 119 -1.89 21.80 -9.24
CA GLY A 119 -0.48 21.47 -9.31
C GLY A 119 -0.21 20.06 -9.79
N GLU A 120 -1.02 19.09 -9.38
CA GLU A 120 -0.82 17.67 -9.68
C GLU A 120 -2.11 16.84 -9.75
N THR A 121 -1.96 15.62 -10.25
CA THR A 121 -2.96 14.56 -10.15
C THR A 121 -2.29 13.35 -9.53
N VAL A 122 -2.83 12.88 -8.42
CA VAL A 122 -2.32 11.76 -7.64
C VAL A 122 -3.36 10.64 -7.66
N HIS A 123 -2.92 9.44 -7.99
CA HIS A 123 -3.68 8.21 -7.88
C HIS A 123 -2.90 7.23 -7.01
N VAL A 124 -3.53 6.77 -5.93
CA VAL A 124 -2.95 5.78 -5.02
C VAL A 124 -3.95 4.66 -4.81
N SER A 125 -3.60 3.45 -5.20
CA SER A 125 -4.35 2.24 -4.90
C SER A 125 -3.54 1.36 -3.97
N VAL A 126 -4.13 1.02 -2.82
CA VAL A 126 -3.48 0.21 -1.79
C VAL A 126 -4.43 -0.91 -1.35
N PRO A 127 -4.00 -2.18 -1.39
CA PRO A 127 -4.75 -3.28 -0.80
C PRO A 127 -4.96 -3.06 0.71
N LEU A 128 -6.19 -3.26 1.19
CA LEU A 128 -6.57 -3.04 2.59
C LEU A 128 -5.69 -3.82 3.59
N ARG A 129 -5.38 -5.09 3.28
CA ARG A 129 -4.50 -5.95 4.09
C ARG A 129 -3.06 -5.45 4.15
N ALA A 130 -2.58 -4.90 3.04
CA ALA A 130 -1.25 -4.33 2.94
C ALA A 130 -1.16 -3.04 3.76
N ALA A 131 -2.19 -2.19 3.70
CA ALA A 131 -2.30 -1.00 4.54
C ALA A 131 -2.29 -1.37 6.03
N GLN A 132 -3.12 -2.34 6.45
CA GLN A 132 -3.15 -2.82 7.83
C GLN A 132 -1.78 -3.34 8.29
N SER A 133 -1.16 -4.23 7.51
CA SER A 133 0.16 -4.80 7.82
C SER A 133 1.23 -3.71 7.96
N SER A 134 1.22 -2.73 7.05
CA SER A 134 2.15 -1.61 7.07
C SER A 134 1.98 -0.75 8.32
N VAL A 135 0.73 -0.42 8.70
CA VAL A 135 0.43 0.34 9.91
C VAL A 135 0.91 -0.39 11.16
N HIS A 136 0.67 -1.71 11.26
CA HIS A 136 1.17 -2.53 12.37
C HIS A 136 2.69 -2.50 12.47
N GLN A 137 3.38 -2.62 11.34
CA GLN A 137 4.84 -2.62 11.33
C GLN A 137 5.45 -1.26 11.68
N ILE A 138 4.86 -0.17 11.18
CA ILE A 138 5.26 1.18 11.55
C ILE A 138 5.03 1.40 13.06
N ALA A 139 3.90 0.96 13.60
CA ALA A 139 3.61 1.06 15.03
C ALA A 139 4.56 0.20 15.89
N ALA A 140 4.96 -0.98 15.41
CA ALA A 140 5.93 -1.84 16.08
C ALA A 140 7.35 -1.26 16.05
N ALA A 141 7.77 -0.65 14.93
CA ALA A 141 9.06 0.02 14.81
C ALA A 141 9.22 1.20 15.79
N ASN A 142 8.11 1.83 16.19
CA ASN A 142 8.07 2.88 17.22
C ASN A 142 8.20 2.34 18.66
N ARG A 143 8.20 1.02 18.87
CA ARG A 143 8.16 0.39 20.19
C ARG A 143 9.55 0.05 20.75
N LEU A 144 10.59 0.09 19.93
CA LEU A 144 11.96 -0.23 20.33
C LEU A 144 12.69 1.06 20.77
N PRO A 145 13.01 1.24 22.06
CA PRO A 145 14.04 2.20 22.46
C PRO A 145 15.39 1.73 21.91
N ASP A 146 16.23 2.68 21.52
CA ASP A 146 17.60 2.43 21.06
C ASP A 146 18.45 1.66 22.09
#